data_AF-A0A1E4GVF1-F1
#
_entry.id   AF-A0A1E4GVF1-F1
#
_cell.length_a   1.000
_cell.length_b   1.000
_cell.length_c   1.000
_cell.angle_alpha   90.00
_cell.angle_beta   90.00
_cell.angle_gamma   90.00
#
_symmetry.space_group_name_H-M   'P 1'
#
loop_
_entity.id
_entity.type
_entity.pdbx_description
1 polymer ?
#
loop_
_entity_poly.entity_id
_entity_poly.type
_entity_poly.pdbx_seq_one_letter_code
_entity_poly.pdbx_strand_id
1 'polypeptide(L)'
;MNTRIFGRVTLAAAAAQVGMVVAGHYSAPIRDNLFALGGMGISMLAGLFYARIRGGGWADSLVGGLLSGGACAFLGIGVSVFLGDVPISLLAFGTAGSAIAGLIGGAAGRLTAPRPGP
;
A
#
# COMPACT_ATOMS: atom_id res chain seq x y z
N MET A 1 -7.35 -6.36 -15.10
CA MET A 1 -7.18 -5.27 -14.10
C MET A 1 -8.25 -4.20 -14.31
N ASN A 2 -9.11 -3.92 -13.32
CA ASN A 2 -10.11 -2.84 -13.44
C ASN A 2 -9.45 -1.53 -13.01
N THR A 3 -9.09 -0.71 -13.99
CA THR A 3 -8.31 0.53 -13.82
C THR A 3 -8.99 1.54 -12.91
N ARG A 4 -10.32 1.56 -12.85
CA ARG A 4 -11.07 2.49 -11.97
C ARG A 4 -10.97 2.10 -10.50
N ILE A 5 -11.06 0.80 -10.19
CA ILE A 5 -10.95 0.30 -8.80
C ILE A 5 -9.50 0.44 -8.34
N PHE A 6 -8.55 0.03 -9.19
CA PHE A 6 -7.12 0.19 -8.92
C PHE A 6 -6.78 1.64 -8.62
N GLY A 7 -7.17 2.58 -9.49
CA GLY A 7 -6.89 4.01 -9.30
C GLY A 7 -7.47 4.55 -8.00
N ARG A 8 -8.72 4.22 -7.65
CA ARG A 8 -9.35 4.70 -6.40
C ARG A 8 -8.67 4.16 -5.15
N VAL A 9 -8.35 2.86 -5.12
CA VAL A 9 -7.71 2.22 -3.97
C VAL A 9 -6.27 2.73 -3.80
N THR A 10 -5.51 2.80 -4.89
CA THR A 10 -4.15 3.33 -4.86
C THR A 10 -4.14 4.81 -4.48
N LEU A 11 -5.10 5.62 -4.96
CA LEU A 11 -5.19 7.05 -4.60
C LEU A 11 -5.52 7.22 -3.10
N ALA A 12 -6.48 6.47 -2.57
CA ALA A 12 -6.83 6.51 -1.15
C ALA A 12 -5.65 6.06 -0.27
N ALA A 13 -4.97 4.98 -0.66
CA ALA A 13 -3.79 4.48 0.02
C ALA A 13 -2.64 5.49 -0.03
N ALA A 14 -2.38 6.09 -1.21
CA ALA A 14 -1.36 7.11 -1.39
C ALA A 14 -1.67 8.36 -0.54
N ALA A 15 -2.93 8.81 -0.50
CA ALA A 15 -3.33 9.93 0.35
C ALA A 15 -3.09 9.63 1.84
N ALA A 16 -3.42 8.42 2.30
CA ALA A 16 -3.12 7.99 3.67
C ALA A 16 -1.62 7.93 3.95
N GLN A 17 -0.83 7.48 2.97
CA GLN A 17 0.63 7.38 3.08
C GLN A 17 1.28 8.75 3.12
N VAL A 18 0.86 9.67 2.26
CA VAL A 18 1.30 11.07 2.29
C VAL A 18 0.90 11.72 3.62
N GLY A 19 -0.31 11.49 4.11
CA GLY A 19 -0.75 12.00 5.42
C GLY A 19 0.13 11.49 6.56
N MET A 20 0.49 10.21 6.56
CA MET A 20 1.43 9.62 7.53
C MET A 20 2.81 10.24 7.42
N VAL A 21 3.32 10.44 6.20
CA VAL A 21 4.64 11.05 5.95
C VAL A 21 4.69 12.48 6.49
N VAL A 22 3.67 13.28 6.18
CA VAL A 22 3.56 14.65 6.69
C VAL A 22 3.46 14.64 8.22
N ALA A 23 2.68 13.74 8.82
CA ALA A 23 2.62 13.61 10.27
C ALA A 23 3.98 13.23 10.89
N GLY A 24 4.74 12.33 10.26
CA GLY A 24 6.07 11.95 10.71
C GLY A 24 7.12 13.06 10.53
N HIS A 25 6.95 13.95 9.56
CA HIS A 25 7.78 15.14 9.41
C HIS A 25 7.73 16.04 10.67
N TYR A 26 6.52 16.22 11.24
CA TYR A 26 6.35 17.00 12.46
C TYR A 26 6.64 16.22 13.76
N SER A 27 6.85 14.89 13.69
CA SER A 27 7.04 14.06 14.88
C SER A 27 8.05 12.92 14.68
N ALA A 28 9.25 13.12 15.22
CA ALA A 28 10.34 12.14 15.19
C ALA A 28 9.94 10.71 15.65
N PRO A 29 9.10 10.51 16.69
CA PRO A 29 8.68 9.16 17.09
C PRO A 29 7.89 8.41 16.01
N ILE A 30 7.10 9.13 15.21
CA ILE A 30 6.28 8.57 14.13
C ILE A 30 7.17 8.22 12.94
N ARG A 31 8.13 9.08 12.61
CA ARG A 31 9.12 8.81 11.57
C ARG A 31 9.93 7.54 11.85
N ASP A 32 10.41 7.36 13.08
CA ASP A 32 11.35 6.28 13.37
C ASP A 32 10.66 4.91 13.59
N ASN A 33 9.42 4.89 14.07
CA ASN A 33 8.73 3.64 14.41
C ASN A 33 7.50 3.34 13.54
N LEU A 34 6.79 4.35 13.06
CA LEU A 34 5.53 4.18 12.33
C LEU A 34 5.69 4.25 10.81
N PHE A 35 6.78 4.78 10.25
CA PHE A 35 6.93 4.83 8.79
C PHE A 35 6.98 3.45 8.14
N ALA A 36 7.79 2.55 8.69
CA ALA A 36 7.90 1.20 8.15
C ALA A 36 6.60 0.42 8.38
N LEU A 37 6.12 0.36 9.62
CA LEU A 37 4.95 -0.45 9.99
C LEU A 37 3.64 0.12 9.43
N GLY A 38 3.47 1.43 9.49
CA GLY A 38 2.32 2.14 8.95
C GLY A 38 2.31 2.15 7.42
N GLY A 39 3.45 2.40 6.77
CA GLY A 39 3.58 2.36 5.31
C GLY A 39 3.27 0.98 4.74
N MET A 40 3.81 -0.08 5.34
CA MET A 40 3.50 -1.47 4.96
C MET A 40 2.05 -1.84 5.30
N GLY A 41 1.53 -1.39 6.44
CA GLY A 41 0.13 -1.63 6.84
C GLY A 41 -0.88 -1.00 5.89
N ILE A 42 -0.67 0.26 5.48
CA ILE A 42 -1.49 0.94 4.46
C ILE A 42 -1.43 0.19 3.14
N SER A 43 -0.24 -0.27 2.75
CA SER A 43 -0.03 -1.04 1.51
C SER A 43 -0.76 -2.39 1.55
N MET A 44 -0.73 -3.07 2.70
CA MET A 44 -1.49 -4.30 2.94
C MET A 44 -3.00 -4.07 2.87
N LEU A 45 -3.49 -3.01 3.51
CA LEU A 45 -4.91 -2.65 3.45
C LEU A 45 -5.33 -2.31 2.01
N ALA A 46 -4.50 -1.59 1.26
CA ALA A 46 -4.75 -1.31 -0.15
C ALA A 46 -4.95 -2.61 -0.96
N GLY A 47 -4.05 -3.58 -0.79
CA GLY A 47 -4.19 -4.89 -1.43
C GLY A 47 -5.44 -5.66 -0.97
N LEU A 48 -5.74 -5.62 0.32
CA LEU A 48 -6.93 -6.26 0.91
C LEU A 48 -8.23 -5.72 0.31
N PHE A 49 -8.37 -4.40 0.28
CA PHE A 49 -9.55 -3.74 -0.27
C PHE A 49 -9.66 -3.94 -1.77
N TYR A 50 -8.56 -3.86 -2.52
CA TYR A 50 -8.58 -4.13 -3.95
C TYR A 50 -9.09 -5.54 -4.25
N ALA A 51 -8.54 -6.56 -3.58
CA ALA A 51 -8.92 -7.95 -3.78
C ALA A 51 -10.39 -8.23 -3.39
N ARG A 52 -10.87 -7.63 -2.28
CA ARG A 52 -12.27 -7.78 -1.85
C ARG A 52 -13.26 -7.12 -2.81
N ILE A 53 -13.00 -5.88 -3.23
CA ILE A 53 -13.93 -5.12 -4.08
C ILE A 53 -14.03 -5.73 -5.47
N ARG A 54 -12.91 -6.24 -6.01
CA ARG A 54 -12.87 -6.78 -7.38
C ARG A 54 -13.49 -8.16 -7.47
N GLY A 55 -13.43 -8.99 -6.43
CA GLY A 55 -13.98 -10.35 -6.42
C GLY A 55 -13.37 -11.31 -7.47
N GLY A 56 -12.22 -10.95 -8.06
CA GLY A 56 -11.57 -11.67 -9.16
C GLY A 56 -10.78 -12.91 -8.73
N GLY A 57 -10.09 -13.54 -9.69
CA GLY A 57 -9.23 -14.71 -9.44
C GLY A 57 -7.99 -14.40 -8.61
N TRP A 58 -7.32 -15.45 -8.11
CA TRP A 58 -6.12 -15.33 -7.26
C TRP A 58 -5.00 -14.50 -7.91
N ALA A 59 -4.72 -14.73 -9.20
CA ALA A 59 -3.69 -13.99 -9.92
C ALA A 59 -3.98 -12.48 -9.99
N ASP A 60 -5.23 -12.09 -10.25
CA ASP A 60 -5.66 -10.69 -10.28
C ASP A 60 -5.54 -10.02 -8.90
N SER A 61 -5.88 -10.73 -7.83
CA SER A 61 -5.79 -10.21 -6.46
C SER A 61 -4.34 -10.01 -6.01
N LEU A 62 -3.46 -10.97 -6.33
CA LEU A 62 -2.04 -10.89 -5.99
C LEU A 62 -1.34 -9.78 -6.79
N VAL A 63 -1.52 -9.74 -8.10
CA VAL A 63 -0.91 -8.72 -8.97
C VAL A 63 -1.46 -7.33 -8.64
N GLY A 64 -2.77 -7.22 -8.43
CA GLY A 64 -3.39 -5.96 -8.06
C GLY A 64 -2.92 -5.44 -6.71
N GLY A 65 -2.81 -6.32 -5.70
CA GLY A 65 -2.30 -5.96 -4.38
C GLY A 65 -0.83 -5.57 -4.39
N LEU A 66 0.01 -6.30 -5.13
CA LEU A 66 1.42 -5.97 -5.33
C LEU A 66 1.60 -4.60 -5.97
N LEU A 67 0.86 -4.34 -7.05
CA LEU A 67 0.94 -3.08 -7.78
C LEU A 67 0.35 -1.92 -6.98
N SER A 68 -0.75 -2.11 -6.26
CA SER A 68 -1.37 -1.03 -5.48
C SER A 68 -0.50 -0.67 -4.28
N GLY A 69 0.03 -1.67 -3.57
CA GLY A 69 0.91 -1.48 -2.41
C GLY A 69 2.26 -0.90 -2.80
N GLY A 70 2.85 -1.36 -3.91
CA GLY A 70 4.08 -0.79 -4.45
C GLY A 70 3.89 0.64 -4.95
N ALA A 71 2.84 0.90 -5.75
CA ALA A 71 2.61 2.22 -6.33
C ALA A 71 2.28 3.28 -5.26
N CYS A 72 1.49 2.95 -4.24
CA CYS A 72 1.22 3.91 -3.17
C CYS A 72 2.49 4.19 -2.36
N ALA A 73 3.27 3.15 -2.01
CA ALA A 73 4.49 3.30 -1.22
C ALA A 73 5.58 4.06 -1.95
N PHE A 74 5.72 3.84 -3.26
CA PHE A 74 6.63 4.61 -4.08
C PHE A 74 6.29 6.12 -4.03
N LEU A 75 5.01 6.47 -4.14
CA LEU A 75 4.57 7.87 -4.05
C LEU A 75 4.78 8.44 -2.62
N GLY A 76 4.40 7.71 -1.59
CA GLY A 76 4.55 8.14 -0.20
C GLY A 76 6.03 8.33 0.20
N ILE A 77 6.87 7.32 -0.05
CA ILE A 77 8.31 7.39 0.26
C ILE A 77 9.02 8.41 -0.64
N GLY A 78 8.61 8.54 -1.90
CA GLY A 78 9.10 9.59 -2.80
C GLY A 78 8.87 11.00 -2.24
N VAL A 79 7.70 11.25 -1.66
CA VAL A 79 7.42 12.51 -0.97
C VAL A 79 8.33 12.67 0.26
N SER A 80 8.51 11.64 1.10
CA SER A 80 9.44 11.73 2.25
C SER A 80 10.88 11.99 1.84
N VAL A 81 11.35 11.39 0.75
CA VAL A 81 12.70 11.63 0.20
C VAL A 81 12.83 13.08 -0.27
N PHE A 82 11.81 13.60 -0.94
CA PHE A 82 11.78 14.99 -1.39
C PHE A 82 11.76 15.98 -0.22
N LEU A 83 11.08 15.64 0.88
CA LEU A 83 11.07 16.41 2.13
C LEU A 83 12.37 16.25 2.94
N GLY A 84 13.27 15.33 2.56
CA GLY A 84 14.52 15.07 3.28
C GLY A 84 14.35 14.22 4.55
N ASP A 85 13.19 13.60 4.75
CA ASP A 85 12.88 12.83 5.95
C ASP A 85 13.52 11.44 5.96
N VAL A 86 13.82 10.84 4.81
CA VAL A 86 14.40 9.50 4.74
C VAL A 86 15.40 9.39 3.57
N PRO A 87 16.46 8.58 3.74
CA PRO A 87 17.43 8.33 2.68
C PRO A 87 16.80 7.65 1.46
N ILE A 88 17.35 7.94 0.28
CA ILE A 88 16.93 7.37 -1.01
C ILE A 88 16.95 5.83 -1.02
N SER A 89 17.81 5.21 -0.22
CA SER A 89 17.89 3.75 -0.09
C SER A 89 16.59 3.13 0.44
N LEU A 90 15.86 3.84 1.31
CA LEU A 90 14.56 3.40 1.82
C LEU A 90 13.45 3.48 0.78
N LEU A 91 13.64 4.23 -0.31
CA LEU A 91 12.67 4.27 -1.40
C LEU A 91 12.61 2.92 -2.11
N ALA A 92 13.74 2.34 -2.47
CA ALA A 92 13.79 1.02 -3.08
C ALA A 92 13.35 -0.08 -2.10
N PHE A 93 13.93 -0.10 -0.89
CA PHE A 93 13.67 -1.15 0.09
C PHE A 93 12.24 -1.10 0.65
N GLY A 94 11.76 0.11 0.98
CA GLY A 94 10.41 0.33 1.49
C GLY A 94 9.35 0.08 0.43
N THR A 95 9.58 0.47 -0.83
CA THR A 95 8.65 0.14 -1.93
C THR A 95 8.58 -1.38 -2.15
N ALA A 96 9.71 -2.09 -2.12
CA ALA A 96 9.72 -3.54 -2.25
C ALA A 96 8.97 -4.22 -1.08
N GLY A 97 9.23 -3.79 0.17
CA GLY A 97 8.54 -4.29 1.36
C GLY A 97 7.04 -4.04 1.31
N SER A 98 6.63 -2.84 0.91
CA SER A 98 5.22 -2.48 0.74
C SER A 98 4.54 -3.18 -0.43
N ALA A 99 5.26 -3.48 -1.51
CA ALA A 99 4.74 -4.30 -2.60
C ALA A 99 4.44 -5.73 -2.13
N ILE A 100 5.33 -6.31 -1.31
CA ILE A 100 5.10 -7.61 -0.68
C ILE A 100 3.94 -7.53 0.32
N ALA A 101 3.88 -6.49 1.16
CA ALA A 101 2.77 -6.29 2.08
C ALA A 101 1.43 -6.15 1.34
N GLY A 102 1.40 -5.41 0.23
CA GLY A 102 0.25 -5.30 -0.66
C GLY A 102 -0.14 -6.62 -1.31
N LEU A 103 0.83 -7.45 -1.69
CA LEU A 103 0.58 -8.81 -2.18
C LEU A 103 -0.07 -9.67 -1.09
N ILE A 104 0.46 -9.64 0.14
CA ILE A 104 -0.12 -10.34 1.30
C ILE A 104 -1.54 -9.85 1.56
N GLY A 105 -1.76 -8.54 1.50
CA GLY A 105 -3.08 -7.92 1.56
C GLY A 105 -4.03 -8.45 0.49
N GLY A 106 -3.58 -8.51 -0.76
CA GLY A 106 -4.32 -9.07 -1.88
C GLY A 106 -4.70 -10.54 -1.68
N ALA A 107 -3.77 -11.35 -1.17
CA ALA A 107 -4.02 -12.75 -0.81
C ALA A 107 -5.07 -12.87 0.31
N ALA A 108 -4.90 -12.12 1.40
CA ALA A 108 -5.85 -12.08 2.52
C ALA A 108 -7.24 -11.60 2.08
N GLY A 109 -7.29 -10.62 1.17
CA GLY A 109 -8.53 -10.05 0.66
C GLY A 109 -9.28 -11.04 -0.22
N ARG A 110 -8.57 -11.94 -0.90
CA ARG A 110 -9.17 -13.06 -1.62
C ARG A 110 -9.71 -14.13 -0.68
N LEU A 111 -8.94 -14.52 0.34
CA LEU A 111 -9.35 -15.52 1.33
C LEU A 111 -10.60 -15.09 2.12
N THR A 112 -10.75 -13.79 2.32
CA THR A 112 -11.83 -13.19 3.10
C THR A 112 -12.88 -12.49 2.25
N ALA A 113 -12.80 -12.62 0.92
CA ALA A 113 -13.85 -12.16 0.02
C ALA A 113 -15.08 -13.05 0.19
N PRO A 114 -16.30 -12.47 0.25
CA PRO A 114 -17.52 -13.27 0.20
C PRO A 114 -17.49 -14.16 -1.03
N ARG A 115 -17.60 -15.48 -0.85
CA ARG A 115 -17.79 -16.41 -1.97
C ARG A 115 -19.10 -15.98 -2.66
N PRO A 116 -19.15 -15.88 -4.00
CA PRO A 116 -20.45 -15.87 -4.66
C PRO A 116 -21.16 -17.14 -4.20
N GLY A 117 -22.30 -16.98 -3.52
CA GLY A 117 -23.14 -18.11 -3.14
C GLY A 117 -23.60 -18.86 -4.39
N PRO A 118 -23.98 -20.15 -4.24
CA PRO A 118 -24.54 -20.93 -5.33
C PRO A 118 -25.78 -20.25 -5.94
#